data_AF-A0A496XXR2-F1
#
_entry.id   AF-A0A496XXR2-F1
#
_cell.length_a   1.000
_cell.length_b   1.000
_cell.length_c   1.000
_cell.angle_alpha   90.00
_cell.angle_beta   90.00
_cell.angle_gamma   90.00
#
_symmetry.space_group_name_H-M   'P 1'
#
loop_
_entity.id
_entity.type
_entity.pdbx_description
1 polymer ?
#
loop_
_entity_poly.entity_id
_entity_poly.type
_entity_poly.pdbx_seq_one_letter_code
_entity_poly.pdbx_strand_id
1 'polypeptide(L)'
;MTYISDIKHRVPKKFRKQLRNSKNITYILPSSHSYRVAPVGSEHHKFLKKHGEFYSTSANKSGEKFYEKWAKKAAQVVVFEPNGFCESKPSNIFKLYKNKQQRIR
;
A
#
# COMPACT_ATOMS: atom_id res chain seq x y z
N MET A 1 4.72 -14.54 8.41
CA MET A 1 5.19 -13.73 7.27
C MET A 1 4.05 -13.74 6.28
N THR A 2 3.46 -12.60 5.91
CA THR A 2 2.42 -12.58 4.87
C THR A 2 3.13 -12.79 3.54
N TYR A 3 2.93 -13.96 2.94
CA TYR A 3 3.63 -14.33 1.71
C TYR A 3 2.86 -13.81 0.51
N ILE A 4 3.57 -13.52 -0.59
CA ILE A 4 2.93 -13.25 -1.90
C ILE A 4 2.07 -14.43 -2.39
N SER A 5 2.24 -15.63 -1.81
CA SER A 5 1.34 -16.77 -2.05
C SER A 5 -0.10 -16.50 -1.64
N ASP A 6 -0.34 -15.52 -0.76
CA ASP A 6 -1.65 -15.21 -0.21
C ASP A 6 -2.37 -14.11 -1.02
N ILE A 7 -1.67 -13.51 -2.00
CA ILE A 7 -2.30 -12.63 -2.99
C ILE A 7 -3.27 -13.51 -3.81
N LYS A 8 -4.58 -13.32 -3.59
CA LYS A 8 -5.68 -14.01 -4.31
C LYS A 8 -5.57 -13.95 -5.84
N HIS A 9 -4.71 -13.11 -6.39
CA HIS A 9 -4.54 -12.88 -7.81
C HIS A 9 -3.17 -13.28 -8.33
N ARG A 10 -3.17 -13.86 -9.53
CA ARG A 10 -1.99 -14.42 -10.18
C ARG A 10 -0.94 -13.34 -10.47
N VAL A 11 0.15 -13.37 -9.72
CA VAL A 11 1.34 -12.56 -9.99
C VAL A 11 2.19 -13.22 -11.09
N PRO A 12 2.57 -12.49 -12.17
CA PRO A 12 3.48 -13.02 -13.18
C PRO A 12 4.82 -13.43 -12.56
N LYS A 13 5.32 -14.63 -12.90
CA LYS A 13 6.53 -15.23 -12.30
C LYS A 13 7.73 -14.27 -12.33
N LYS A 14 7.90 -13.53 -13.43
CA LYS A 14 8.94 -12.51 -13.65
C LYS A 14 9.02 -11.46 -12.53
N PHE A 15 7.89 -11.05 -11.98
CA PHE A 15 7.82 -9.93 -11.02
C PHE A 15 7.74 -10.38 -9.55
N ARG A 16 7.61 -11.68 -9.26
CA ARG A 16 7.44 -12.20 -7.88
C ARG A 16 8.56 -11.83 -6.91
N LYS A 17 9.82 -11.82 -7.39
CA LYS A 17 10.97 -11.42 -6.56
C LYS A 17 10.96 -9.91 -6.30
N GLN A 18 10.65 -9.11 -7.33
CA GLN A 18 10.56 -7.66 -7.22
C GLN A 18 9.46 -7.23 -6.24
N LEU A 19 8.26 -7.78 -6.38
CA LEU A 19 7.13 -7.49 -5.50
C LEU A 19 7.44 -7.79 -4.03
N ARG A 20 8.03 -8.96 -3.73
CA ARG A 20 8.39 -9.38 -2.36
C ARG A 20 9.36 -8.42 -1.68
N ASN A 21 10.27 -7.84 -2.46
CA ASN A 21 11.32 -6.98 -1.94
C ASN A 21 10.98 -5.49 -2.09
N SER A 22 9.83 -5.16 -2.67
CA SER A 22 9.43 -3.77 -2.89
C SER A 22 9.07 -3.11 -1.56
N LYS A 23 9.54 -1.87 -1.39
CA LYS A 23 9.23 -1.03 -0.23
C LYS A 23 8.52 0.21 -0.74
N ASN A 24 7.34 0.50 -0.20
CA ASN A 24 6.58 1.72 -0.53
C ASN A 24 6.25 1.89 -2.02
N ILE A 25 6.04 0.79 -2.73
CA ILE A 25 5.57 0.77 -4.12
C ILE A 25 4.23 0.07 -4.18
N THR A 26 3.30 0.64 -4.95
CA THR A 26 2.00 0.02 -5.23
C THR A 26 2.05 -0.61 -6.62
N TYR A 27 1.59 -1.85 -6.73
CA TYR A 27 1.52 -2.58 -7.99
C TYR A 27 0.09 -2.87 -8.37
N ILE A 28 -0.31 -2.48 -9.58
CA ILE A 28 -1.56 -2.92 -10.20
C ILE A 28 -1.25 -4.22 -10.93
N LEU A 29 -1.86 -5.32 -10.51
CA LEU A 29 -1.68 -6.64 -11.12
C LEU A 29 -2.47 -6.77 -12.43
N PRO A 30 -2.21 -7.81 -13.24
CA PRO A 30 -3.01 -8.07 -14.44
C PRO A 30 -4.51 -8.23 -14.19
N SER A 31 -4.91 -8.58 -12.96
CA SER A 31 -6.32 -8.64 -12.53
C SER A 31 -6.94 -7.28 -12.22
N SER A 32 -6.24 -6.18 -12.49
CA SER A 32 -6.62 -4.79 -12.15
C SER A 32 -6.66 -4.45 -10.66
N HIS A 33 -6.37 -5.41 -9.77
CA HIS A 33 -6.28 -5.17 -8.34
C HIS A 33 -4.91 -4.58 -7.97
N SER A 34 -4.90 -3.62 -7.03
CA SER A 34 -3.70 -2.96 -6.55
C SER A 34 -3.22 -3.54 -5.22
N TYR A 35 -1.90 -3.70 -5.08
CA TYR A 35 -1.27 -4.24 -3.89
C TYR A 35 -0.06 -3.42 -3.51
N ARG A 36 0.10 -3.19 -2.20
CA ARG A 36 1.28 -2.58 -1.60
C ARG A 36 1.73 -3.43 -0.43
N VAL A 37 3.02 -3.69 -0.35
CA VAL A 37 3.62 -4.40 0.79
C VAL A 37 4.14 -3.37 1.78
N ALA A 38 3.71 -3.46 3.04
CA ALA A 38 4.28 -2.68 4.11
C ALA A 38 5.72 -3.15 4.39
N PRO A 39 6.70 -2.24 4.56
CA PRO A 39 8.07 -2.64 4.86
C PRO A 39 8.14 -3.54 6.11
N VAL A 40 8.79 -4.69 5.99
CA VAL A 40 8.96 -5.63 7.11
C VAL A 40 9.61 -4.91 8.29
N GLY A 41 8.99 -5.05 9.46
CA GLY A 41 9.45 -4.42 10.71
C GLY A 41 8.86 -3.04 11.01
N SER A 42 8.23 -2.37 10.03
CA SER A 42 7.52 -1.10 10.28
C SER A 42 6.31 -1.28 11.21
N GLU A 43 5.87 -0.19 11.86
CA GLU A 43 4.66 -0.21 12.69
C GLU A 43 3.42 -0.62 11.89
N HIS A 44 3.30 -0.15 10.64
CA HIS A 44 2.27 -0.62 9.71
C HIS A 44 2.33 -2.14 9.49
N HIS A 45 3.53 -2.71 9.29
CA HIS A 45 3.68 -4.15 9.14
C HIS A 45 3.30 -4.91 10.42
N LYS A 46 3.64 -4.39 11.60
CA LYS A 46 3.23 -4.98 12.89
C LYS A 46 1.70 -4.95 13.06
N PHE A 47 1.08 -3.83 12.70
CA PHE A 47 -0.37 -3.66 12.69
C PHE A 47 -1.06 -4.67 11.76
N LEU A 48 -0.63 -4.75 10.49
CA LEU A 48 -1.16 -5.71 9.52
C LEU A 48 -0.90 -7.17 9.93
N LYS A 49 0.22 -7.47 10.59
CA LYS A 49 0.48 -8.82 11.10
C LYS A 49 -0.56 -9.28 12.13
N LYS A 50 -1.11 -8.35 12.93
CA LYS A 50 -2.15 -8.64 13.92
C LYS A 50 -3.55 -8.64 13.33
N HIS A 51 -3.82 -7.78 12.34
CA HIS A 51 -5.16 -7.49 11.85
C HIS A 51 -5.48 -7.99 10.43
N GLY A 52 -4.48 -8.47 9.69
CA GLY A 52 -4.63 -8.92 8.31
C GLY A 52 -4.45 -7.80 7.28
N GLU A 53 -5.00 -8.02 6.09
CA GLU A 53 -4.93 -7.09 4.96
C GLU A 53 -6.10 -6.10 4.95
N PHE A 54 -5.87 -4.91 4.42
CA PHE A 54 -6.88 -3.86 4.33
C PHE A 54 -6.91 -3.23 2.94
N TYR A 55 -8.11 -2.84 2.50
CA TYR A 55 -8.25 -1.83 1.46
C TYR A 55 -7.88 -0.47 2.05
N SER A 56 -7.06 0.28 1.34
CA SER A 56 -6.57 1.56 1.83
C SER A 56 -6.37 2.54 0.69
N THR A 57 -6.73 3.79 0.97
CA THR A 57 -6.41 4.97 0.17
C THR A 57 -5.70 5.98 1.06
N SER A 58 -5.17 7.06 0.48
CA SER A 58 -4.61 8.13 1.28
C SER A 58 -5.70 8.82 2.12
N ALA A 59 -5.36 9.23 3.34
CA ALA A 59 -6.28 9.81 4.33
C ALA A 59 -6.52 11.31 4.07
N ASN A 60 -6.85 11.66 2.83
CA ASN A 60 -7.11 13.03 2.37
C ASN A 60 -8.27 13.02 1.38
N LYS A 61 -8.87 14.19 1.17
CA LYS A 61 -9.80 14.38 0.05
C LYS A 61 -9.07 14.16 -1.28
N SER A 62 -9.76 13.57 -2.23
CA SER A 62 -9.20 13.30 -3.56
C SER A 62 -8.64 14.57 -4.19
N GLY A 63 -7.37 14.55 -4.58
CA GLY A 63 -6.68 15.70 -5.20
C GLY A 63 -6.19 16.77 -4.23
N GLU A 64 -6.48 16.67 -2.94
CA GLU A 64 -6.06 17.65 -1.93
C GLU A 64 -4.86 17.16 -1.11
N LYS A 65 -4.19 18.11 -0.45
CA LYS A 65 -3.14 17.83 0.52
C LYS A 65 -3.71 17.17 1.78
N PHE A 66 -2.85 16.54 2.56
CA PHE A 66 -3.26 16.00 3.86
C PHE A 66 -3.75 17.12 4.79
N TYR A 67 -4.95 16.94 5.36
CA TYR A 67 -5.52 17.85 6.35
C TYR A 67 -6.05 17.06 7.55
N GLU A 68 -5.30 17.11 8.64
CA GLU A 68 -5.51 16.27 9.82
C GLU A 68 -6.89 16.45 10.46
N LYS A 69 -7.39 17.69 10.60
CA LYS A 69 -8.70 17.94 11.21
C LYS A 69 -9.81 17.27 10.42
N TRP A 70 -9.74 17.31 9.09
CA TRP A 70 -10.70 16.60 8.24
C TRP A 70 -10.54 15.08 8.36
N ALA A 71 -9.31 14.57 8.32
CA ALA A 71 -9.05 13.14 8.42
C ALA A 71 -9.58 12.55 9.75
N LYS A 72 -9.33 13.24 10.86
CA LYS A 72 -9.85 12.87 12.19
C LYS A 72 -11.37 12.93 12.26
N LYS A 73 -12.00 13.95 11.66
CA LYS A 73 -13.46 14.08 11.61
C LYS A 73 -14.12 12.99 10.74
N ALA A 74 -13.45 12.56 9.68
CA ALA A 74 -13.95 11.55 8.75
C ALA A 74 -13.77 10.10 9.26
N ALA A 75 -13.01 9.90 10.34
CA ALA A 75 -12.68 8.58 10.86
C ALA A 75 -13.42 8.27 12.16
N GLN A 76 -13.85 7.02 12.31
CA GLN A 76 -14.40 6.49 13.57
C GLN A 76 -13.28 6.15 14.56
N VAL A 77 -12.16 5.65 14.05
CA VAL A 77 -10.99 5.25 14.83
C VAL A 77 -9.75 5.87 14.21
N VAL A 78 -8.92 6.47 15.05
CA VAL A 78 -7.66 7.10 14.64
C VAL A 78 -6.53 6.36 15.34
N VAL A 79 -5.66 5.74 14.55
CA VAL A 79 -4.43 5.09 15.01
C VAL A 79 -3.26 5.92 14.54
N PHE A 80 -2.39 6.34 15.45
CA PHE A 80 -1.27 7.23 15.16
C PHE A 80 -0.03 6.86 15.98
N GLU A 81 1.14 7.17 15.44
CA GLU A 81 2.40 7.12 16.17
C GLU A 81 2.58 8.39 17.03
N PRO A 82 3.35 8.37 18.13
CA PRO A 82 3.54 9.54 18.99
C PRO A 82 4.11 10.79 18.29
N ASN A 83 4.78 10.60 17.15
CA ASN A 83 5.31 11.67 16.29
C ASN A 83 4.25 12.37 15.43
N GLY A 84 2.99 11.92 15.48
CA GLY A 84 1.86 12.55 14.78
C GLY A 84 1.73 12.17 13.31
N PHE A 85 0.91 12.93 12.57
CA PHE A 85 0.68 12.73 11.14
C PHE A 85 1.53 13.67 10.30
N CYS A 86 2.04 13.19 9.17
CA CYS A 86 2.77 14.02 8.22
C CYS A 86 2.33 13.75 6.78
N GLU A 87 2.38 14.79 5.95
CA GLU A 87 2.20 14.63 4.50
C GLU A 87 3.47 13.98 3.92
N SER A 88 3.30 12.81 3.32
CA SER A 88 4.41 12.06 2.73
C SER A 88 4.30 12.01 1.21
N LYS A 89 5.44 11.85 0.53
CA LYS A 89 5.45 11.66 -0.91
C LYS A 89 4.62 10.42 -1.27
N PRO A 90 3.65 10.54 -2.18
CA PRO A 90 2.78 9.42 -2.49
C PRO A 90 3.57 8.30 -3.20
N SER A 91 3.24 7.03 -2.96
CA SER A 91 4.03 5.86 -3.45
C SER A 91 4.13 5.81 -4.97
N ASN A 92 5.25 5.36 -5.55
CA ASN A 92 5.24 5.05 -6.99
C ASN A 92 4.19 3.96 -7.30
N ILE A 93 3.55 4.03 -8.47
CA ILE A 93 2.55 3.04 -8.89
C ILE A 93 3.01 2.42 -10.20
N PHE A 94 3.11 1.09 -10.24
CA PHE A 94 3.45 0.34 -11.45
C PHE A 94 2.33 -0.61 -11.84
N LYS A 95 1.89 -0.57 -13.09
CA LYS A 95 0.99 -1.57 -13.67
C LYS A 95 1.81 -2.72 -14.26
N LEU A 96 1.53 -3.93 -13.79
CA LEU A 96 2.17 -5.15 -14.24
C LEU A 96 1.30 -5.82 -15.31
N TYR A 97 1.93 -6.12 -16.44
CA TYR A 97 1.42 -7.00 -17.46
C TYR A 97 2.11 -8.37 -17.34
N LYS A 98 1.87 -9.30 -18.27
CA LYS A 98 2.52 -10.62 -18.26
C LYS A 98 4.05 -10.52 -18.27
N ASN A 99 4.60 -9.67 -19.15
CA ASN A 99 6.05 -9.58 -19.41
C ASN A 99 6.64 -8.17 -19.26
N LYS A 100 5.81 -7.14 -19.14
CA LYS A 100 6.22 -5.73 -19.05
C LYS A 100 5.62 -5.06 -17.80
N GLN A 101 6.25 -3.99 -17.34
CA GLN A 101 5.72 -3.09 -16.32
C GLN A 101 5.63 -1.69 -16.89
N GLN A 102 4.63 -0.92 -16.46
CA GLN A 102 4.44 0.47 -16.84
C GLN A 102 4.36 1.32 -15.58
N ARG A 103 5.13 2.41 -15.51
CA ARG A 103 4.99 3.39 -14.43
C ARG A 103 3.76 4.25 -14.69
N ILE A 104 2.91 4.36 -13.67
CA ILE A 104 1.72 5.22 -13.68
C ILE A 104 2.02 6.52 -12.95
N ARG A 105 2.77 6.44 -11.84
CA ARG A 105 3.27 7.58 -11.07
C ARG A 105 4.62 7.27 -10.45
#